data_AF-A0A956WYX0-F1
#
_entry.id   AF-A0A956WYX0-F1
#
_cell.length_a   1.000
_cell.length_b   1.000
_cell.length_c   1.000
_cell.angle_alpha   90.00
_cell.angle_beta   90.00
_cell.angle_gamma   90.00
#
_symmetry.space_group_name_H-M   'P 1'
#
loop_
_entity.id
_entity.type
_entity.pdbx_description
1 polymer ?
#
loop_
_entity_poly.entity_id
_entity_poly.type
_entity_poly.pdbx_seq_one_letter_code
_entity_poly.pdbx_strand_id
1 'polypeptide(L)'
;LYGHQNLVPPYVGGYDAWGGVSISDNAMTFIQGDDLLGEMIISRLPVNSPAEAQVVVDKILNYTADFPPDRATSTLWIADNPDNDNPLYGTQFHMAADETIAELAPGLTFDKMYYCNPAVNNCPPDPSYYTDVEAARDAIKAKISQGHSLLYFTGHGSYTTWAHELLFRSYPNWVDP
;
A
#
# COMPACT_ATOMS: atom_id res chain seq x y z
N LEU A 1 12.13 -11.81 -4.14
CA LEU A 1 12.41 -12.41 -2.81
C LEU A 1 13.13 -13.73 -3.05
N TYR A 2 14.31 -13.91 -2.45
CA TYR A 2 15.22 -15.04 -2.72
C TYR A 2 14.53 -16.41 -2.52
N GLY A 3 14.79 -17.37 -3.42
CA GLY A 3 14.35 -18.76 -3.28
C GLY A 3 13.03 -19.13 -3.96
N HIS A 4 12.36 -18.16 -4.58
CA HIS A 4 11.09 -18.36 -5.30
C HIS A 4 11.31 -18.61 -6.79
N GLN A 5 10.57 -19.56 -7.39
CA GLN A 5 10.64 -19.82 -8.82
C GLN A 5 10.05 -18.63 -9.59
N ASN A 6 10.89 -17.99 -10.41
CA ASN A 6 10.44 -16.92 -11.29
C ASN A 6 10.11 -17.50 -12.68
N LEU A 7 8.87 -17.96 -12.85
CA LEU A 7 8.41 -18.59 -14.08
C LEU A 7 8.22 -17.61 -15.24
N VAL A 8 7.94 -16.34 -14.92
CA VAL A 8 7.79 -15.25 -15.90
C VAL A 8 8.68 -14.09 -15.45
N PRO A 9 9.92 -14.00 -15.95
CA PRO A 9 10.82 -12.93 -15.57
C PRO A 9 10.24 -11.55 -15.89
N PRO A 10 10.33 -10.59 -14.96
CA PRO A 10 9.95 -9.20 -15.26
C PRO A 10 10.98 -8.57 -16.20
N TYR A 11 10.62 -7.45 -16.82
CA TYR A 11 11.59 -6.68 -17.59
C TYR A 11 12.58 -6.01 -16.63
N VAL A 12 13.86 -6.05 -16.99
CA VAL A 12 14.94 -5.46 -16.22
C VAL A 12 15.58 -4.35 -17.05
N GLY A 13 15.46 -3.11 -16.61
CA GLY A 13 15.98 -1.94 -17.33
C GLY A 13 16.47 -0.85 -16.38
N GLY A 14 17.14 0.17 -16.93
CA GLY A 14 17.73 1.26 -16.14
C GLY A 14 16.83 2.47 -15.99
N TYR A 15 15.64 2.31 -15.40
CA TYR A 15 14.71 3.42 -15.13
C TYR A 15 14.93 4.08 -13.76
N ASP A 16 15.72 3.48 -12.87
CA ASP A 16 16.09 4.07 -11.58
C ASP A 16 17.39 4.87 -11.70
N ALA A 17 17.29 6.19 -11.51
CA ALA A 17 18.41 7.12 -11.58
C ALA A 17 19.48 6.89 -10.49
N TRP A 18 19.14 6.19 -9.41
CA TRP A 18 20.04 5.98 -8.27
C TRP A 18 20.61 4.56 -8.22
N GLY A 19 19.75 3.54 -8.34
CA GLY A 19 20.12 2.13 -8.29
C GLY A 19 20.50 1.51 -9.63
N GLY A 20 20.27 2.22 -10.75
CA GLY A 20 20.69 1.83 -12.10
C GLY A 20 19.93 0.65 -12.72
N VAL A 21 19.31 -0.22 -11.91
CA VAL A 21 18.48 -1.34 -12.36
C VAL A 21 17.13 -1.28 -11.67
N SER A 22 16.09 -1.31 -12.48
CA SER A 22 14.69 -1.31 -12.09
C SER A 22 13.99 -2.51 -12.73
N ILE A 23 12.98 -3.01 -12.04
CA ILE A 23 12.21 -4.18 -12.45
C ILE A 23 10.79 -3.72 -12.75
N SER A 24 10.26 -4.06 -13.93
CA SER A 24 8.94 -3.61 -14.37
C SER A 24 8.22 -4.67 -15.19
N ASP A 25 6.96 -4.96 -14.86
CA ASP A 25 6.08 -5.70 -15.78
C ASP A 25 5.43 -4.75 -16.80
N ASN A 26 5.23 -3.47 -16.44
CA ASN A 26 4.62 -2.48 -17.32
C ASN A 26 5.41 -2.30 -18.62
N ALA A 27 6.74 -2.41 -18.55
CA ALA A 27 7.61 -2.30 -19.72
C ALA A 27 7.40 -3.42 -20.77
N MET A 28 6.75 -4.53 -20.41
CA MET A 28 6.35 -5.57 -21.37
C MET A 28 5.19 -5.14 -22.27
N THR A 29 4.54 -4.02 -21.95
CA THR A 29 3.39 -3.48 -22.68
C THR A 29 3.73 -2.31 -23.58
N PHE A 30 5.01 -1.93 -23.66
CA PHE A 30 5.51 -0.89 -24.57
C PHE A 30 5.77 -1.52 -25.95
N ILE A 31 4.73 -1.54 -26.79
CA ILE A 31 4.68 -2.22 -28.09
C ILE A 31 4.89 -1.22 -29.22
N GLN A 32 4.31 -0.02 -29.13
CA GLN A 32 4.34 0.98 -30.19
C GLN A 32 4.46 2.39 -29.61
N GLY A 33 5.18 3.28 -30.29
CA GLY A 33 5.17 4.72 -29.98
C GLY A 33 6.50 5.30 -29.50
N ASP A 34 7.51 4.45 -29.21
CA ASP A 34 8.78 4.87 -28.60
C ASP A 34 8.56 5.79 -27.38
N ASP A 35 7.64 5.37 -26.51
CA ASP A 35 7.28 6.06 -25.28
C ASP A 35 7.10 5.06 -24.11
N LEU A 36 6.68 5.56 -22.94
CA LEU A 36 6.51 4.79 -21.71
C LEU A 36 5.03 4.48 -21.39
N LEU A 37 4.14 4.62 -22.37
CA LEU A 37 2.72 4.30 -22.23
C LEU A 37 2.52 2.83 -22.59
N GLY A 38 1.77 2.11 -21.75
CA GLY A 38 1.44 0.72 -22.02
C GLY A 38 0.24 0.61 -22.95
N GLU A 39 0.34 -0.22 -23.99
CA GLU A 39 -0.78 -0.52 -24.89
C GLU A 39 -1.80 -1.49 -24.28
N MET A 40 -1.45 -2.15 -23.18
CA MET A 40 -2.29 -3.13 -22.51
C MET A 40 -2.21 -2.98 -21.00
N ILE A 41 -3.30 -3.32 -20.32
CA ILE A 41 -3.29 -3.49 -18.87
C ILE A 41 -2.61 -4.82 -18.56
N ILE A 42 -1.54 -4.76 -17.75
CA ILE A 42 -0.83 -5.94 -17.27
C ILE A 42 -0.89 -6.00 -15.74
N SER A 43 -1.01 -7.22 -15.21
CA SER A 43 -0.89 -7.49 -13.78
C SER A 43 -0.22 -8.84 -13.55
N ARG A 44 0.40 -9.02 -12.39
CA ARG A 44 1.05 -10.27 -11.98
C ARG A 44 0.30 -10.89 -10.80
N LEU A 45 0.12 -12.22 -10.85
CA LEU A 45 -0.22 -13.01 -9.66
C LEU A 45 1.08 -13.63 -9.12
N PRO A 46 1.71 -13.05 -8.07
CA PRO A 46 3.01 -13.50 -7.58
C PRO A 46 2.85 -14.74 -6.68
N VAL A 47 2.68 -15.91 -7.30
CA VAL A 47 2.44 -17.19 -6.62
C VAL A 47 3.55 -18.21 -6.93
N ASN A 48 3.87 -19.06 -5.96
CA ASN A 48 4.98 -20.01 -6.03
C ASN A 48 4.54 -21.48 -5.99
N SER A 49 3.24 -21.73 -5.88
CA SER A 49 2.68 -23.07 -5.92
C SER A 49 1.26 -23.05 -6.51
N PRO A 50 0.77 -24.19 -7.02
CA PRO A 50 -0.63 -24.32 -7.43
C PRO A 50 -1.62 -24.00 -6.31
N ALA A 51 -1.26 -24.28 -5.05
CA ALA A 51 -2.11 -23.98 -3.90
C ALA A 51 -2.21 -22.47 -3.63
N GLU A 52 -1.09 -21.74 -3.69
CA GLU A 52 -1.11 -20.27 -3.61
C GLU A 52 -1.87 -19.64 -4.77
N ALA A 53 -1.70 -20.19 -5.98
CA ALA A 53 -2.46 -19.77 -7.16
C ALA A 53 -3.97 -19.91 -6.95
N GLN A 54 -4.41 -21.06 -6.43
CA GLN A 54 -5.82 -21.32 -6.13
C GLN A 54 -6.36 -20.30 -5.12
N VAL A 55 -5.63 -20.01 -4.03
CA VAL A 55 -6.05 -19.03 -3.02
C VAL A 55 -6.24 -17.63 -3.63
N VAL A 56 -5.34 -17.19 -4.51
CA VAL A 56 -5.44 -15.87 -5.14
C VAL A 56 -6.59 -15.84 -6.16
N VAL A 57 -6.74 -16.88 -6.97
CA VAL A 57 -7.84 -17.00 -7.96
C VAL A 57 -9.20 -17.04 -7.27
N ASP A 58 -9.34 -17.81 -6.20
CA ASP A 58 -10.58 -17.89 -5.42
C ASP A 58 -10.97 -16.52 -4.85
N LYS A 59 -10.01 -15.75 -4.33
CA LYS A 59 -10.25 -14.37 -3.88
C LYS A 59 -10.78 -13.48 -5.00
N ILE A 60 -10.21 -13.58 -6.21
CA ILE A 60 -10.65 -12.77 -7.37
C ILE A 60 -12.06 -13.16 -7.80
N LEU A 61 -12.35 -14.45 -7.93
CA LEU A 61 -13.66 -14.96 -8.34
C LEU A 61 -14.75 -14.60 -7.33
N ASN A 62 -14.45 -14.73 -6.04
CA ASN A 62 -15.41 -14.49 -4.97
C ASN A 62 -15.53 -13.01 -4.59
N TYR A 63 -14.59 -12.15 -5.00
CA TYR A 63 -14.60 -10.73 -4.62
C TYR A 63 -15.94 -10.07 -4.92
N THR A 64 -16.52 -10.26 -6.12
CA THR A 64 -17.79 -9.62 -6.49
C THR A 64 -19.02 -10.35 -5.98
N ALA A 65 -18.96 -11.68 -5.85
CA ALA A 65 -20.10 -12.49 -5.42
C ALA A 65 -20.39 -12.33 -3.92
N ASP A 66 -19.33 -12.19 -3.12
CA ASP A 66 -19.41 -12.23 -1.66
C ASP A 66 -19.06 -10.88 -1.00
N PHE A 67 -18.80 -9.80 -1.76
CA PHE A 67 -18.45 -8.52 -1.14
C PHE A 67 -19.61 -7.99 -0.30
N PRO A 68 -19.42 -7.72 1.00
CA PRO A 68 -20.48 -7.15 1.83
C PRO A 68 -20.89 -5.76 1.32
N PRO A 69 -22.16 -5.55 0.91
CA PRO A 69 -22.59 -4.26 0.34
C PRO A 69 -22.40 -3.07 1.27
N ASP A 70 -22.46 -3.28 2.59
CA ASP A 70 -22.22 -2.29 3.63
C ASP A 70 -20.76 -1.78 3.66
N ARG A 71 -19.82 -2.54 3.08
CA ARG A 71 -18.40 -2.19 3.00
C ARG A 71 -17.99 -1.69 1.63
N ALA A 72 -18.88 -1.72 0.64
CA ALA A 72 -18.55 -1.44 -0.76
C ALA A 72 -17.96 -0.02 -0.95
N THR A 73 -18.45 0.94 -0.16
CA THR A 73 -17.97 2.33 -0.15
C THR A 73 -16.98 2.62 0.97
N SER A 74 -16.64 1.65 1.81
CA SER A 74 -15.75 1.84 2.96
C SER A 74 -14.29 1.69 2.57
N THR A 75 -13.48 2.68 2.92
CA THR A 75 -12.05 2.73 2.60
C THR A 75 -11.21 3.01 3.84
N LEU A 76 -10.00 2.44 3.89
CA LEU A 76 -9.04 2.62 4.96
C LEU A 76 -7.81 3.38 4.43
N TRP A 77 -7.44 4.45 5.12
CA TRP A 77 -6.35 5.34 4.76
C TRP A 77 -5.32 5.38 5.87
N ILE A 78 -4.12 4.92 5.56
CA ILE A 78 -3.01 4.80 6.49
C ILE A 78 -1.90 5.75 6.03
N ALA A 79 -1.37 6.55 6.94
CA ALA A 79 -0.25 7.44 6.67
C ALA A 79 0.87 7.27 7.68
N ASP A 80 2.10 7.27 7.19
CA ASP A 80 3.31 7.42 7.98
C ASP A 80 3.47 8.87 8.50
N ASN A 81 4.33 9.07 9.49
CA ASN A 81 4.70 10.41 9.92
C ASN A 81 5.67 11.04 8.90
N PRO A 82 5.63 12.37 8.72
CA PRO A 82 6.61 13.06 7.88
C PRO A 82 7.96 13.15 8.60
N ASP A 83 9.07 13.23 7.86
CA ASP A 83 10.42 13.38 8.42
C ASP A 83 10.58 14.63 9.29
N ASN A 84 9.77 15.66 9.02
CA ASN A 84 9.60 16.86 9.81
C ASN A 84 8.30 17.58 9.41
N ASP A 85 7.84 18.54 10.22
CA ASP A 85 6.60 19.29 9.95
C ASP A 85 6.71 20.36 8.87
N ASN A 86 7.89 20.56 8.27
CA ASN A 86 8.04 21.55 7.22
C ASN A 86 7.74 20.92 5.86
N PRO A 87 6.64 21.33 5.19
CA PRO A 87 6.23 20.75 3.91
C PRO A 87 7.23 21.01 2.77
N LEU A 88 8.21 21.90 2.95
CA LEU A 88 9.27 22.15 1.98
C LEU A 88 10.41 21.12 2.03
N TYR A 89 10.50 20.32 3.10
CA TYR A 89 11.61 19.38 3.33
C TYR A 89 11.19 17.91 3.35
N GLY A 90 9.99 17.59 2.89
CA GLY A 90 9.50 16.21 2.80
C GLY A 90 8.02 16.11 2.52
N THR A 91 7.59 14.93 2.08
CA THR A 91 6.17 14.65 1.83
C THR A 91 5.42 14.61 3.15
N GLN A 92 4.37 15.41 3.26
CA GLN A 92 3.41 15.34 4.36
C GLN A 92 2.39 14.24 4.03
N PHE A 93 2.73 12.98 4.35
CA PHE A 93 1.97 11.81 3.88
C PHE A 93 0.48 11.86 4.21
N HIS A 94 0.12 12.25 5.43
CA HIS A 94 -1.28 12.41 5.84
C HIS A 94 -2.01 13.49 5.02
N MET A 95 -1.33 14.59 4.64
CA MET A 95 -1.94 15.63 3.79
C MET A 95 -2.24 15.12 2.38
N ALA A 96 -1.35 14.29 1.80
CA ALA A 96 -1.60 13.67 0.50
C ALA A 96 -2.81 12.71 0.55
N ALA A 97 -2.96 11.97 1.66
CA ALA A 97 -4.14 11.17 1.89
C ALA A 97 -5.40 12.05 2.02
N ASP A 98 -5.35 13.13 2.80
CA ASP A 98 -6.48 14.05 2.99
C ASP A 98 -6.90 14.77 1.70
N GLU A 99 -5.94 15.18 0.86
CA GLU A 99 -6.22 15.78 -0.45
C GLU A 99 -6.97 14.79 -1.35
N THR A 100 -6.51 13.54 -1.38
CA THR A 100 -7.18 12.49 -2.18
C THR A 100 -8.59 12.19 -1.63
N ILE A 101 -8.74 12.15 -0.30
CA ILE A 101 -10.04 11.94 0.35
C ILE A 101 -11.01 13.06 0.01
N ALA A 102 -10.56 14.32 -0.04
CA ALA A 102 -11.40 15.46 -0.37
C ALA A 102 -12.01 15.33 -1.78
N GLU A 103 -11.26 14.82 -2.74
CA GLU A 103 -11.73 14.60 -4.12
C GLU A 103 -12.69 13.40 -4.25
N LEU A 104 -12.57 12.40 -3.37
CA LEU A 104 -13.42 11.21 -3.38
C LEU A 104 -14.71 11.38 -2.56
N ALA A 105 -14.76 12.41 -1.71
CA ALA A 105 -15.92 12.71 -0.90
C ALA A 105 -17.06 13.34 -1.75
N PRO A 106 -18.34 13.09 -1.40
CA PRO A 106 -18.82 12.22 -0.32
C PRO A 106 -19.08 10.76 -0.79
N GLY A 107 -18.54 10.34 -1.93
CA GLY A 107 -18.87 9.05 -2.56
C GLY A 107 -18.39 7.81 -1.80
N LEU A 108 -17.44 7.98 -0.87
CA LEU A 108 -16.86 6.93 -0.05
C LEU A 108 -16.93 7.30 1.44
N THR A 109 -16.80 6.30 2.31
CA THR A 109 -16.55 6.48 3.74
C THR A 109 -15.09 6.19 4.03
N PHE A 110 -14.53 6.97 4.96
CA PHE A 110 -13.09 7.03 5.20
C PHE A 110 -12.80 6.66 6.64
N ASP A 111 -12.14 5.52 6.85
CA ASP A 111 -11.48 5.22 8.10
C ASP A 111 -10.00 5.59 7.99
N LYS A 112 -9.45 6.23 9.02
CA LYS A 112 -8.11 6.81 9.01
C LYS A 112 -7.25 6.23 10.14
N MET A 113 -5.97 6.04 9.84
CA MET A 113 -4.92 5.74 10.80
C MET A 113 -3.65 6.47 10.38
N TYR A 114 -3.38 7.62 10.98
CA TYR A 114 -2.20 8.42 10.70
C TYR A 114 -1.23 8.30 11.87
N TYR A 115 -0.04 7.78 11.62
CA TYR A 115 1.00 7.78 12.64
C TYR A 115 1.63 9.18 12.72
N CYS A 116 1.89 9.64 13.93
CA CYS A 116 2.56 10.91 14.18
C CYS A 116 3.56 10.75 15.32
N ASN A 117 4.83 11.03 15.06
CA ASN A 117 5.87 10.90 16.06
C ASN A 117 6.02 12.20 16.86
N PRO A 118 5.60 12.28 18.14
CA PRO A 118 5.63 13.54 18.90
C PRO A 118 7.05 14.02 19.22
N ALA A 119 8.08 13.18 19.02
CA ALA A 119 9.47 13.60 19.17
C ALA A 119 9.99 14.39 17.95
N VAL A 120 9.29 14.31 16.81
CA VAL A 120 9.72 14.88 15.52
C VAL A 120 8.66 15.80 14.92
N ASN A 121 7.38 15.55 15.23
CA ASN A 121 6.22 16.15 14.60
C ASN A 121 5.27 16.79 15.61
N ASN A 122 4.57 17.85 15.19
CA ASN A 122 3.48 18.47 15.91
C ASN A 122 2.17 17.70 15.67
N CYS A 123 1.87 16.78 16.58
CA CYS A 123 0.72 15.90 16.44
C CYS A 123 -0.58 16.61 16.81
N PRO A 124 -1.57 16.68 15.88
CA PRO A 124 -2.85 17.31 16.16
C PRO A 124 -3.69 16.46 17.12
N PRO A 125 -4.58 17.08 17.91
CA PRO A 125 -5.50 16.38 18.80
C PRO A 125 -6.72 15.83 18.02
N ASP A 126 -6.47 15.04 16.99
CA ASP A 126 -7.48 14.39 16.14
C ASP A 126 -7.46 12.86 16.36
N PRO A 127 -8.63 12.18 16.48
CA PRO A 127 -8.69 10.76 16.78
C PRO A 127 -8.11 9.84 15.69
N SER A 128 -7.87 10.37 14.48
CA SER A 128 -7.21 9.64 13.40
C SER A 128 -5.71 9.50 13.63
N TYR A 129 -5.13 10.31 14.53
CA TYR A 129 -3.70 10.37 14.78
C TYR A 129 -3.29 9.49 15.96
N TYR A 130 -2.27 8.67 15.73
CA TYR A 130 -1.69 7.75 16.70
C TYR A 130 -0.26 8.17 16.99
N THR A 131 0.04 8.43 18.27
CA THR A 131 1.39 8.86 18.71
C THR A 131 2.18 7.77 19.42
N ASP A 132 1.57 6.60 19.60
CA ASP A 132 2.18 5.41 20.16
C ASP A 132 2.24 4.32 19.08
N VAL A 133 3.43 3.74 18.89
CA VAL A 133 3.70 2.78 17.81
C VAL A 133 2.91 1.48 18.02
N GLU A 134 2.76 1.02 19.25
CA GLU A 134 2.04 -0.23 19.54
C GLU A 134 0.55 -0.03 19.28
N ALA A 135 -0.02 1.08 19.74
CA ALA A 135 -1.40 1.46 19.45
C ALA A 135 -1.65 1.62 17.95
N ALA A 136 -0.71 2.20 17.19
CA ALA A 136 -0.82 2.34 15.75
C ALA A 136 -0.83 0.98 15.03
N ARG A 137 0.07 0.05 15.41
CA ARG A 137 0.10 -1.31 14.87
C ARG A 137 -1.19 -2.07 15.15
N ASP A 138 -1.69 -1.99 16.37
CA ASP A 138 -2.95 -2.63 16.76
C ASP A 138 -4.15 -2.03 16.03
N ALA A 139 -4.15 -0.70 15.83
CA ALA A 139 -5.17 -0.03 15.02
C ALA A 139 -5.13 -0.48 13.56
N ILE A 140 -3.96 -0.60 12.93
CA ILE A 140 -3.83 -1.12 11.56
C ILE A 140 -4.44 -2.52 11.46
N LYS A 141 -4.03 -3.44 12.34
CA LYS A 141 -4.54 -4.82 12.32
C LYS A 141 -6.05 -4.88 12.53
N ALA A 142 -6.56 -4.12 13.49
CA ALA A 142 -7.98 -4.05 13.79
C ALA A 142 -8.78 -3.52 12.60
N LYS A 143 -8.35 -2.41 11.98
CA LYS A 143 -9.04 -1.79 10.84
C LYS A 143 -8.98 -2.67 9.59
N ILE A 144 -7.83 -3.27 9.26
CA ILE A 144 -7.73 -4.26 8.17
C ILE A 144 -8.72 -5.41 8.40
N SER A 145 -8.83 -5.91 9.63
CA SER A 145 -9.74 -7.01 9.99
C SER A 145 -11.21 -6.62 9.96
N GLN A 146 -11.55 -5.33 10.13
CA GLN A 146 -12.91 -4.84 9.96
C GLN A 146 -13.39 -4.94 8.51
N GLY A 147 -12.46 -4.92 7.55
CA GLY A 147 -12.71 -5.11 6.13
C GLY A 147 -13.18 -3.84 5.43
N HIS A 148 -12.46 -3.49 4.37
CA HIS A 148 -12.70 -2.30 3.54
C HIS A 148 -12.58 -2.69 2.06
N SER A 149 -13.23 -1.93 1.16
CA SER A 149 -13.10 -2.15 -0.29
C SER A 149 -11.76 -1.65 -0.85
N LEU A 150 -11.15 -0.67 -0.18
CA LEU A 150 -9.84 -0.11 -0.50
C LEU A 150 -9.01 0.09 0.77
N LEU A 151 -7.73 -0.26 0.70
CA LEU A 151 -6.70 0.18 1.63
C LEU A 151 -5.72 1.05 0.85
N TYR A 152 -5.48 2.26 1.34
CA TYR A 152 -4.49 3.19 0.81
C TYR A 152 -3.43 3.44 1.88
N PHE A 153 -2.16 3.22 1.55
CA PHE A 153 -1.01 3.56 2.39
C PHE A 153 -0.14 4.60 1.71
N THR A 154 0.27 5.63 2.44
CA THR A 154 1.24 6.63 1.99
C THR A 154 2.29 6.86 3.07
N GLY A 155 3.56 6.74 2.70
CA GLY A 155 4.64 6.73 3.67
C GLY A 155 5.91 6.11 3.16
N HIS A 156 6.89 5.98 4.04
CA HIS A 156 8.08 5.19 3.74
C HIS A 156 7.76 3.70 3.68
N GLY A 157 8.52 2.97 2.87
CA GLY A 157 8.35 1.54 2.70
C GLY A 157 9.66 0.82 2.42
N SER A 158 9.73 -0.43 2.85
CA SER A 158 10.77 -1.37 2.45
C SER A 158 10.12 -2.61 1.81
N TYR A 159 10.94 -3.58 1.41
CA TYR A 159 10.44 -4.84 0.83
C TYR A 159 9.44 -5.60 1.71
N THR A 160 9.49 -5.42 3.04
CA THR A 160 8.67 -6.19 3.99
C THR A 160 7.98 -5.32 5.04
N THR A 161 8.09 -3.99 4.97
CA THR A 161 7.62 -3.11 6.05
C THR A 161 7.02 -1.81 5.54
N TRP A 162 6.02 -1.30 6.25
CA TRP A 162 5.53 0.07 6.16
C TRP A 162 6.12 0.90 7.30
N ALA A 163 6.59 2.11 6.95
CA ALA A 163 7.25 3.09 7.82
C ALA A 163 8.57 2.61 8.47
N HIS A 164 9.36 3.57 8.94
CA HIS A 164 10.59 3.30 9.69
C HIS A 164 10.28 2.66 11.06
N GLU A 165 9.15 3.01 11.63
CA GLU A 165 8.61 2.55 12.92
C GLU A 165 8.04 1.13 12.84
N LEU A 166 8.08 0.51 11.66
CA LEU A 166 7.60 -0.85 11.41
C LEU A 166 6.10 -0.97 11.76
N LEU A 167 5.28 -0.07 11.21
CA LEU A 167 3.85 0.01 11.49
C LEU A 167 3.08 -1.22 10.98
N PHE A 168 3.58 -1.87 9.92
CA PHE A 168 3.05 -3.14 9.42
C PHE A 168 4.17 -3.95 8.78
N ARG A 169 4.22 -5.26 9.05
CA ARG A 169 5.28 -6.14 8.52
C ARG A 169 4.71 -7.41 7.90
N SER A 170 5.33 -7.84 6.79
CA SER A 170 5.09 -9.13 6.17
C SER A 170 6.40 -9.90 6.03
N TYR A 171 6.66 -10.87 6.91
CA TYR A 171 7.76 -11.82 6.76
C TYR A 171 7.22 -13.18 6.28
N PRO A 172 8.03 -13.99 5.56
CA PRO A 172 7.61 -15.30 5.04
C PRO A 172 7.05 -16.28 6.07
N ASN A 173 7.28 -16.05 7.37
CA ASN A 173 6.79 -16.86 8.48
C ASN A 173 5.95 -16.08 9.52
N TRP A 174 5.69 -14.79 9.29
CA TRP A 174 4.98 -13.92 10.23
C TRP A 174 4.27 -12.79 9.46
N VAL A 175 2.95 -12.89 9.30
CA VAL A 175 2.11 -11.68 9.24
C VAL A 175 1.92 -11.27 10.70
N ASP A 176 2.08 -9.98 11.04
CA ASP A 176 1.92 -9.51 12.44
C ASP A 176 0.64 -10.13 13.05
N PRO A 177 0.75 -10.88 14.18
CA PRO A 177 -0.39 -11.56 14.80
C PRO A 177 -1.43 -10.58 15.36
#